data_AF-U9U9D6-F1
#
_entry.id   AF-U9U9D6-F1
#
_cell.length_a   1.000
_cell.length_b   1.000
_cell.length_c   1.000
_cell.angle_alpha   90.00
_cell.angle_beta   90.00
_cell.angle_gamma   90.00
#
_symmetry.space_group_name_H-M   'P 1'
#
loop_
_entity.id
_entity.type
_entity.pdbx_description
1 polymer ?
#
loop_
_entity_poly.entity_id
_entity_poly.type
_entity_poly.pdbx_seq_one_letter_code
_entity_poly.pdbx_strand_id
1 'polypeptide(L)' 'MFINIKTIDWIIDNLQPLYVIQNPSFHRLISELDSAFIIPDKKGIKKVIGNAYNYTLLALIKKIKLKTKNVSLTTDM' A
#
# COMPACT_ATOMS: atom_id res chain seq x y z
N MET A 1 -7.65 -15.72 6.11
CA MET A 1 -6.51 -15.12 5.35
C MET A 1 -6.97 -14.47 4.03
N PHE A 2 -8.13 -13.81 3.98
CA PHE A 2 -8.61 -13.12 2.76
C PHE A 2 -8.86 -11.61 2.98
N ILE A 3 -9.11 -11.20 4.22
CA ILE A 3 -9.49 -9.81 4.53
C ILE A 3 -8.25 -8.91 4.67
N ASN A 4 -7.07 -9.46 5.00
CA ASN A 4 -5.82 -8.68 5.15
C ASN A 4 -5.45 -7.94 3.86
N ILE A 5 -5.70 -8.58 2.72
CA ILE A 5 -5.48 -8.00 1.39
C ILE A 5 -6.51 -6.89 1.13
N LYS A 6 -7.79 -7.12 1.46
CA LYS A 6 -8.86 -6.13 1.26
C LYS A 6 -8.65 -4.83 2.06
N THR A 7 -8.09 -4.89 3.26
CA THR A 7 -7.77 -3.69 4.03
C THR A 7 -6.62 -2.90 3.41
N ILE A 8 -5.60 -3.58 2.88
CA ILE A 8 -4.49 -2.95 2.18
C ILE A 8 -4.99 -2.30 0.88
N ASP A 9 -5.83 -3.00 0.12
CA ASP A 9 -6.46 -2.47 -1.10
C ASP A 9 -7.29 -1.22 -0.78
N TRP A 10 -8.12 -1.28 0.26
CA TRP A 10 -8.90 -0.12 0.70
C TRP A 10 -8.02 1.08 1.09
N ILE A 11 -6.89 0.84 1.78
CA ILE A 11 -5.93 1.89 2.13
C ILE A 11 -5.36 2.54 0.88
N ILE A 12 -4.98 1.75 -0.12
CA ILE A 12 -4.40 2.22 -1.38
C ILE A 12 -5.44 2.98 -2.20
N ASP A 13 -6.60 2.37 -2.45
CA ASP A 13 -7.66 2.90 -3.32
C ASP A 13 -8.26 4.20 -2.79
N ASN A 14 -8.32 4.35 -1.46
CA ASN A 14 -8.91 5.52 -0.80
C ASN A 14 -7.86 6.48 -0.23
N LEU A 15 -6.57 6.31 -0.57
CA LEU A 15 -5.44 7.12 -0.11
C LEU A 15 -5.45 7.32 1.42
N GLN A 16 -5.81 6.28 2.16
CA GLN A 16 -5.98 6.38 3.61
C GLN A 16 -4.62 6.47 4.29
N PRO A 17 -4.51 7.28 5.35
CA PRO A 17 -3.26 7.37 6.05
C PRO A 17 -2.97 6.09 6.83
N LEU A 18 -1.70 5.67 6.83
CA LEU A 18 -1.27 4.42 7.47
C LEU A 18 -1.48 4.38 9.00
N TYR A 19 -1.83 5.49 9.65
CA TYR A 19 -2.17 5.47 11.07
C TYR A 19 -3.59 4.96 11.32
N VAL A 20 -4.45 4.83 10.30
CA VAL A 20 -5.82 4.28 10.47
C VAL A 20 -5.77 2.87 11.05
N ILE A 21 -4.81 2.06 10.64
CA ILE A 21 -4.59 0.71 11.19
C ILE A 21 -4.07 0.69 12.63
N GLN A 22 -3.80 1.84 13.24
CA GLN A 22 -3.46 1.98 14.67
C GLN A 22 -4.62 2.56 15.47
N ASN A 23 -5.71 2.98 14.81
CA ASN A 23 -6.86 3.60 15.48
C ASN A 23 -7.68 2.53 16.23
N PRO A 24 -7.84 2.62 17.56
CA PRO A 24 -8.57 1.62 18.34
C PRO A 24 -10.04 1.46 17.92
N SER A 25 -10.70 2.53 17.47
CA SER A 25 -12.08 2.45 16.96
C SER A 25 -12.16 1.69 15.65
N PHE A 26 -11.16 1.84 14.78
CA PHE A 26 -11.04 1.03 13.57
C PHE A 26 -10.82 -0.44 13.91
N HIS A 27 -9.98 -0.75 14.91
CA HIS A 27 -9.78 -2.12 15.39
C HIS A 27 -11.09 -2.76 15.86
N ARG A 28 -11.87 -2.02 16.66
CA ARG A 28 -13.18 -2.48 17.14
C ARG A 28 -14.13 -2.76 15.98
N LEU A 29 -14.28 -1.80 15.07
CA LEU A 29 -15.15 -1.95 13.90
C LEU A 29 -14.79 -3.19 13.08
N ILE A 30 -13.51 -3.39 12.79
CA ILE A 30 -13.10 -4.56 11.99
C ILE A 30 -13.29 -5.86 12.79
N SER A 31 -13.02 -5.87 14.10
CA SER A 31 -13.24 -7.05 14.93
C SER A 31 -14.71 -7.45 15.07
N GLU A 32 -15.63 -6.47 14.98
CA GLU A 32 -17.08 -6.72 14.95
C GLU A 32 -17.53 -7.31 13.60
N LEU A 33 -16.87 -6.92 12.50
CA LEU A 33 -17.15 -7.45 11.16
C LEU A 33 -16.54 -8.83 10.94
N ASP A 34 -15.33 -9.08 11.46
CA ASP A 34 -14.65 -10.37 11.43
C ASP A 34 -13.71 -10.50 12.64
N SER A 35 -14.08 -11.35 13.59
CA SER A 35 -13.30 -11.59 14.81
C SER A 35 -12.00 -12.38 14.54
N ALA A 36 -11.89 -13.07 13.40
CA ALA A 36 -10.68 -13.75 12.98
C ALA A 36 -9.71 -12.82 12.21
N PHE A 37 -10.05 -11.54 12.08
CA PHE A 37 -9.23 -10.59 11.35
C PHE A 37 -7.96 -10.22 12.12
N ILE A 38 -6.82 -10.41 11.47
CA ILE A 38 -5.51 -10.01 12.00
C ILE A 38 -5.13 -8.68 11.35
N ILE A 39 -5.16 -7.59 12.11
CA ILE A 39 -4.70 -6.28 11.63
C ILE A 39 -3.20 -6.37 11.36
N PRO A 40 -2.72 -6.03 10.15
CA PRO A 40 -1.31 -6.05 9.85
C PRO A 40 -0.61 -4.97 10.66
N ASP A 41 0.53 -5.32 11.25
CA ASP A 41 1.33 -4.36 12.00
C ASP A 41 1.98 -3.34 11.07
N LYS A 42 2.43 -2.21 11.64
CA LYS A 42 3.10 -1.14 10.87
C LYS A 42 4.29 -1.65 10.06
N LYS A 43 5.01 -2.65 10.58
CA LYS A 43 6.16 -3.26 9.90
C LYS A 43 5.72 -4.07 8.68
N GLY A 44 4.65 -4.85 8.80
CA GLY A 44 4.04 -5.62 7.72
C GLY A 44 3.58 -4.72 6.58
N ILE A 45 2.86 -3.64 6.88
CA ILE A 45 2.41 -2.68 5.85
C ILE A 45 3.60 -2.03 5.14
N LYS A 46 4.60 -1.55 5.88
CA LYS A 46 5.81 -0.99 5.28
C LYS A 46 6.53 -1.98 4.37
N LYS A 47 6.57 -3.26 4.77
CA LYS A 47 7.16 -4.33 3.95
C LYS A 47 6.39 -4.54 2.65
N VAL A 48 5.05 -4.56 2.69
CA VAL A 48 4.20 -4.69 1.50
C VAL A 48 4.41 -3.50 0.56
N ILE A 49 4.39 -2.28 1.08
CA ILE A 49 4.64 -1.06 0.30
C ILE A 49 6.04 -1.08 -0.32
N GLY A 50 7.06 -1.43 0.46
CA GLY A 50 8.44 -1.52 -0.02
C GLY A 50 8.61 -2.57 -1.14
N ASN A 51 7.97 -3.72 -1.00
CA ASN A 51 7.98 -4.75 -2.03
C ASN A 51 7.28 -4.27 -3.33
N ALA A 52 6.11 -3.65 -3.21
CA ALA A 52 5.38 -3.09 -4.35
C ALA A 52 6.18 -1.98 -5.05
N TYR A 53 6.84 -1.12 -4.28
CA TYR A 53 7.73 -0.07 -4.79
C TYR A 53 8.89 -0.68 -5.59
N ASN A 54 9.63 -1.62 -5.00
CA ASN A 54 10.77 -2.25 -5.65
C ASN A 54 10.38 -2.96 -6.95
N TYR A 55 9.25 -3.67 -6.95
CA TYR A 55 8.72 -4.31 -8.15
C TYR A 55 8.40 -3.27 -9.25
N THR A 56 7.66 -2.22 -8.88
CA THR A 56 7.23 -1.17 -9.80
C THR A 56 8.41 -0.37 -10.35
N LEU A 57 9.41 -0.09 -9.52
CA LEU A 57 10.63 0.62 -9.90
C LEU A 57 11.38 -0.13 -11.01
N LEU A 58 11.58 -1.44 -10.86
CA LEU A 58 12.25 -2.27 -11.87
C LEU A 58 11.47 -2.31 -13.19
N ALA A 59 10.14 -2.44 -13.10
CA ALA A 59 9.27 -2.42 -14.27
C ALA A 59 9.33 -1.07 -15.00
N LEU A 60 9.33 0.04 -14.24
CA LEU A 60 9.42 1.39 -14.78
C LEU A 60 10.76 1.65 -15.44
N ILE A 61 11.88 1.29 -14.81
CA ILE A 61 13.23 1.40 -15.39
C ILE A 61 13.30 0.66 -16.72
N LYS A 62 12.76 -0.57 -16.77
CA LYS A 62 12.73 -1.37 -18.01
C LYS A 62 11.89 -0.67 -19.10
N LYS A 63 10.74 -0.11 -18.73
CA LYS A 63 9.86 0.61 -19.66
C LYS A 63 10.53 1.88 -20.20
N ILE A 64 11.21 2.63 -19.34
CA ILE A 64 11.96 3.84 -19.72
C ILE A 64 13.04 3.48 -20.74
N LYS A 65 13.92 2.52 -20.40
CA LYS A 65 15.05 2.09 -21.25
C LYS A 65 14.63 1.54 -22.61
N LEU A 66 13.51 0.82 -22.69
CA LEU A 66 13.09 0.15 -23.93
C LEU A 66 12.24 1.01 -24.86
N LYS A 67 11.45 1.95 -24.32
CA LYS A 67 10.35 2.58 -25.08
C LYS A 67 10.42 4.10 -25.16
N THR A 68 11.30 4.75 -24.41
CA THR A 68 11.21 6.21 -24.21
C THR A 68 12.28 6.93 -25.00
N LYS A 69 11.86 7.84 -25.90
CA LYS A 69 12.77 8.71 -26.66
C LYS A 69 13.13 9.98 -25.90
N ASN A 70 12.15 10.59 -25.22
CA ASN A 70 12.29 11.85 -24.47
C ASN A 70 11.68 11.69 -23.07
N VAL A 71 12.30 12.32 -22.07
CA VAL A 71 11.83 12.35 -20.68
C VAL A 71 11.75 13.81 -20.23
N SER A 72 10.64 14.19 -19.60
CA SER A 72 10.50 15.47 -18.89
C SER A 72 10.36 15.20 -17.40
N LEU A 73 11.11 15.95 -16.59
CA LEU A 73 11.05 15.88 -15.12
C LEU A 73 10.46 17.19 -14.60
N THR A 74 9.43 17.10 -13.78
CA THR A 74 8.88 18.24 -13.05
C THR A 74 9.21 18.07 -11.58
N THR A 75 9.68 19.13 -10.93
CA THR A 75 9.94 19.14 -9.49
C THR A 75 8.97 20.12 -8.85
N ASP A 76 8.15 19.61 -7.92
CA ASP A 76 7.35 20.42 -7.02
C ASP A 76 8.22 20.72 -5.78
N MET A 77 8.28 21.99 -5.37
CA MET A 77 9.15 22.49 -4.29
C MET A 77 8.32 23.00 -3.12
#